data_AF-A0A538ICH2-F1
#
_entry.id   AF-A0A538ICH2-F1
#
_cell.length_a   1.000
_cell.length_b   1.000
_cell.length_c   1.000
_cell.angle_alpha   90.00
_cell.angle_beta   90.00
_cell.angle_gamma   90.00
#
_symmetry.space_group_name_H-M   'P 1'
#
loop_
_entity.id
_entity.type
_entity.pdbx_description
1 polymer ?
#
loop_
_entity_poly.entity_id
_entity_poly.type
_entity_poly.pdbx_seq_one_letter_code
_entity_poly.pdbx_strand_id
1 'polypeptide(L)'
;MLARLGAFTVRRRRAVMIYAVVGLILAGVLGGTVVKKLSTGGFTDPTSESARAERTLLQTFHFGNPNLVLLVTAKKGNVDAPAVRRQGLALTAALSREKDVARALSYWSLGSPPPLQSKNGAQALVLAYISGTDDHVRERAGEMMT
;
A
#
# COMPACT_ATOMS: atom_id res chain seq x y z
N MET A 1 -29.78 -28.68 -31.91
CA MET A 1 -28.57 -27.82 -31.91
C MET A 1 -27.41 -28.46 -31.14
N LEU A 2 -27.61 -28.85 -29.88
CA LEU A 2 -26.62 -29.55 -29.04
C LEU A 2 -26.10 -30.88 -29.64
N ALA A 3 -26.98 -31.69 -30.24
CA ALA A 3 -26.58 -32.94 -30.90
C ALA A 3 -25.63 -32.73 -32.09
N ARG A 4 -25.76 -31.62 -32.83
CA ARG A 4 -24.84 -31.26 -33.94
C ARG A 4 -23.49 -30.79 -33.42
N LEU A 5 -23.47 -30.02 -32.32
CA LEU A 5 -22.23 -29.63 -31.62
C LEU A 5 -21.52 -30.86 -31.05
N GLY A 6 -22.24 -31.78 -30.42
CA GLY A 6 -21.68 -33.03 -29.90
C GLY A 6 -21.06 -33.91 -30.99
N ALA A 7 -21.78 -34.14 -32.10
CA ALA A 7 -21.25 -34.91 -33.23
C ALA A 7 -20.00 -34.24 -33.87
N PHE A 8 -19.99 -32.91 -33.96
CA PHE A 8 -18.84 -32.14 -34.47
C PHE A 8 -17.62 -32.26 -33.55
N THR A 9 -17.83 -32.12 -32.23
CA THR A 9 -16.78 -32.28 -31.21
C THR A 9 -16.17 -33.68 -31.25
N VAL A 10 -16.99 -34.73 -31.38
CA VAL A 10 -16.49 -36.12 -31.45
C VAL A 10 -15.75 -36.39 -32.78
N ARG A 11 -16.26 -35.89 -33.90
CA ARG A 11 -15.64 -36.08 -35.22
C ARG A 11 -14.30 -35.34 -35.34
N ARG A 12 -14.15 -34.19 -34.67
CA ARG A 12 -12.90 -33.39 -34.66
C ARG A 12 -12.20 -33.40 -33.30
N ARG A 13 -12.37 -34.48 -32.51
CA ARG A 13 -11.90 -34.57 -31.11
C ARG A 13 -10.46 -34.12 -30.88
N ARG A 14 -9.53 -34.50 -31.77
CA ARG A 14 -8.10 -34.11 -31.66
C ARG A 14 -7.90 -32.60 -31.84
N ALA A 15 -8.54 -32.00 -32.84
CA ALA A 15 -8.45 -30.56 -33.09
C ALA A 15 -9.06 -29.77 -31.92
N VAL A 16 -10.25 -30.18 -31.44
CA VAL A 16 -10.89 -29.55 -30.29
C VAL A 16 -10.00 -29.62 -29.04
N MET A 17 -9.38 -30.78 -28.78
CA MET A 17 -8.47 -30.95 -27.64
C MET A 17 -7.23 -30.05 -27.77
N ILE A 18 -6.63 -29.96 -28.96
CA ILE A 18 -5.49 -29.08 -29.22
C ILE A 18 -5.89 -27.61 -28.96
N TYR A 19 -7.01 -27.16 -29.52
CA TYR A 19 -7.46 -25.77 -29.31
C TYR A 19 -7.80 -25.48 -27.84
N ALA A 20 -8.39 -26.44 -27.12
CA ALA A 20 -8.67 -26.28 -25.69
C ALA A 20 -7.39 -26.17 -24.86
N VAL A 21 -6.38 -27.01 -25.13
CA VAL A 21 -5.08 -26.95 -24.44
C VAL A 21 -4.33 -25.66 -24.79
N VAL A 22 -4.30 -25.27 -26.06
CA VAL A 22 -3.70 -24.00 -26.49
C VAL A 22 -4.41 -22.82 -25.83
N GLY A 23 -5.74 -22.83 -25.79
CA GLY A 23 -6.54 -21.81 -25.12
C GLY A 23 -6.25 -21.75 -23.62
N LEU A 24 -6.12 -22.90 -22.95
CA LEU A 24 -5.76 -22.97 -21.53
C LEU A 24 -4.36 -22.39 -21.27
N ILE A 25 -3.37 -22.74 -22.09
CA ILE A 25 -2.00 -22.21 -21.97
C ILE A 25 -2.00 -20.70 -22.18
N LEU A 26 -2.67 -20.20 -23.23
CA LEU A 26 -2.78 -18.77 -23.51
C LEU A 26 -3.49 -18.02 -22.37
N ALA A 27 -4.57 -18.58 -21.84
CA ALA A 27 -5.28 -18.00 -20.69
C ALA A 27 -4.40 -17.98 -19.43
N GLY A 28 -3.59 -19.02 -19.20
CA GLY A 28 -2.63 -19.05 -18.09
C GLY A 28 -1.53 -17.99 -18.24
N VAL A 29 -0.94 -17.85 -19.43
CA VAL A 29 0.12 -16.87 -19.71
C VAL A 29 -0.40 -15.44 -19.59
N LEU A 30 -1.56 -15.15 -20.18
CA LEU A 30 -2.15 -13.80 -20.15
C LEU A 30 -2.77 -13.48 -18.78
N GLY A 31 -3.51 -14.42 -18.21
CA GLY A 31 -4.25 -14.27 -16.96
C GLY A 31 -3.39 -14.34 -15.70
N GLY A 32 -2.22 -14.97 -15.75
CA GLY A 32 -1.29 -15.03 -14.60
C GLY A 32 -0.84 -13.65 -14.12
N THR A 33 -0.86 -12.64 -15.01
CA THR A 33 -0.53 -11.25 -14.66
C THR A 33 -1.66 -10.50 -13.95
N VAL A 34 -2.88 -11.05 -13.93
CA VAL A 34 -4.05 -10.36 -13.36
C VAL A 34 -3.93 -10.18 -11.86
N VAL A 35 -3.21 -11.08 -11.17
CA VAL A 35 -3.00 -10.99 -9.72
C VAL A 35 -2.31 -9.68 -9.32
N LYS A 36 -1.42 -9.15 -10.19
CA LYS A 36 -0.76 -7.85 -9.99
C LYS A 36 -1.68 -6.65 -10.23
N LYS A 37 -2.86 -6.87 -10.81
CA LYS A 37 -3.85 -5.83 -11.14
C LYS A 37 -5.11 -5.93 -10.28
N LEU A 38 -5.15 -6.87 -9.34
CA LEU A 38 -6.25 -6.98 -8.39
C LEU A 38 -6.14 -5.81 -7.40
N SER A 39 -7.16 -4.95 -7.44
CA SER A 39 -7.32 -3.92 -6.42
C SER A 39 -7.68 -4.56 -5.09
N THR A 40 -6.94 -4.20 -4.05
CA THR A 40 -7.22 -4.54 -2.65
C THR A 40 -8.15 -3.51 -1.99
N GLY A 41 -8.48 -2.42 -2.69
CA GLY A 41 -9.38 -1.36 -2.25
C GLY A 41 -10.62 -1.18 -3.14
N GLY A 42 -11.30 -0.02 -2.99
CA GLY A 42 -12.54 0.30 -3.71
C GLY A 42 -13.82 0.11 -2.90
N PHE A 43 -13.70 -0.06 -1.58
CA PHE A 43 -14.85 -0.19 -0.66
C PHE A 43 -15.63 1.11 -0.45
N THR A 44 -15.06 2.24 -0.86
CA THR A 44 -15.63 3.58 -0.71
C THR A 44 -16.29 4.02 -2.00
N ASP A 45 -17.47 4.62 -1.91
CA ASP A 45 -18.12 5.27 -3.06
C ASP A 45 -17.31 6.54 -3.45
N PRO A 46 -16.70 6.58 -4.65
CA PRO A 46 -15.87 7.69 -5.08
C PRO A 46 -16.66 9.00 -5.30
N THR A 47 -17.99 8.94 -5.32
CA THR A 47 -18.88 10.10 -5.48
C THR A 47 -19.41 10.64 -4.16
N SER A 48 -19.23 9.91 -3.06
CA SER A 48 -19.69 10.27 -1.72
C SER A 48 -19.10 11.60 -1.21
N GLU A 49 -19.83 12.27 -0.33
CA GLU A 49 -19.38 13.53 0.28
C GLU A 49 -18.14 13.31 1.16
N SER A 50 -18.02 12.17 1.84
CA SER A 50 -16.82 11.81 2.62
C SER A 50 -15.60 11.67 1.73
N ALA A 51 -15.72 11.02 0.56
CA ALA A 51 -14.61 10.91 -0.40
C ALA A 51 -14.20 12.28 -0.97
N ARG A 52 -15.16 13.20 -1.16
CA ARG A 52 -14.86 14.58 -1.60
C ARG A 52 -14.17 15.38 -0.49
N ALA A 53 -14.62 15.24 0.76
CA ALA A 53 -14.00 15.88 1.91
C ALA A 53 -12.54 15.41 2.07
N GLU A 54 -12.29 14.10 1.98
CA GLU A 54 -10.95 13.52 2.06
C GLU A 54 -10.02 14.02 0.94
N ARG A 55 -10.51 14.08 -0.32
CA ARG A 55 -9.73 14.67 -1.42
C ARG A 55 -9.41 16.14 -1.19
N THR A 56 -10.35 16.89 -0.64
CA THR A 56 -10.15 18.32 -0.34
C THR A 56 -9.10 18.51 0.77
N LEU A 57 -9.12 17.67 1.81
CA LEU A 57 -8.11 17.67 2.86
C LEU A 57 -6.71 17.36 2.30
N LEU A 58 -6.62 16.36 1.42
CA LEU A 58 -5.37 15.96 0.77
C LEU A 58 -4.84 17.02 -0.20
N GLN A 59 -5.70 17.64 -1.01
CA GLN A 59 -5.27 18.62 -2.01
C GLN A 59 -4.92 19.98 -1.40
N THR A 60 -5.72 20.45 -0.44
CA THR A 60 -5.58 21.81 0.12
C THR A 60 -4.61 21.85 1.29
N PHE A 61 -4.69 20.87 2.19
CA PHE A 61 -3.91 20.88 3.43
C PHE A 61 -2.74 19.89 3.40
N HIS A 62 -2.62 19.11 2.31
CA HIS A 62 -1.73 17.96 2.21
C HIS A 62 -1.87 17.04 3.43
N PHE A 63 -3.10 16.93 3.93
CA PHE A 63 -3.45 16.27 5.18
C PHE A 63 -4.44 15.14 4.87
N GLY A 64 -4.14 13.94 5.35
CA GLY A 64 -4.97 12.75 5.16
C GLY A 64 -4.84 11.83 6.36
N ASN A 65 -5.29 10.57 6.24
CA ASN A 65 -5.00 9.56 7.24
C ASN A 65 -3.58 9.00 7.04
N PRO A 66 -2.72 8.94 8.08
CA PRO A 66 -1.40 8.35 7.95
C PRO A 66 -1.57 6.86 7.71
N ASN A 67 -1.01 6.40 6.60
CA ASN A 67 -1.13 5.01 6.14
C ASN A 67 0.14 4.19 6.40
N LEU A 68 1.22 4.83 6.86
CA LEU A 68 2.41 4.17 7.38
C LEU A 68 2.76 4.73 8.77
N VAL A 69 2.85 3.84 9.75
CA VAL A 69 3.25 4.16 11.12
C VAL A 69 4.46 3.32 11.48
N LEU A 70 5.58 3.99 11.77
CA LEU A 70 6.82 3.36 12.19
C LEU A 70 7.02 3.58 13.69
N LEU A 71 7.35 2.49 14.39
CA LEU A 71 7.67 2.52 15.82
C LEU A 71 9.18 2.55 16.01
N VAL A 72 9.70 3.67 16.50
CA VAL A 72 11.11 3.79 16.87
C VAL A 72 11.27 3.39 18.33
N THR A 73 12.17 2.45 18.60
CA THR A 73 12.49 2.00 19.97
C THR A 73 13.90 2.44 20.37
N ALA A 74 14.02 3.17 21.47
CA ALA A 74 15.30 3.53 22.07
C ALA A 74 15.95 2.29 22.69
N LYS A 75 17.07 1.82 22.12
CA LYS A 75 17.82 0.66 22.66
C LYS A 75 18.55 0.98 23.97
N LYS A 76 18.85 2.26 24.21
CA LYS A 76 19.52 2.76 25.42
C LYS A 76 18.92 4.12 25.77
N GLY A 77 18.53 4.32 27.04
CA GLY A 77 17.90 5.55 27.50
C GLY A 77 16.45 5.68 27.06
N ASN A 78 16.00 6.92 26.85
CA ASN A 78 14.65 7.24 26.36
C ASN A 78 14.69 7.80 24.94
N VAL A 79 13.52 8.04 24.35
CA VAL A 79 13.40 8.61 23.00
C VAL A 79 13.87 10.07 22.89
N ASP A 80 13.99 10.78 24.01
CA ASP A 80 14.48 12.16 24.07
C ASP A 80 16.01 12.26 24.10
N ALA A 81 16.70 11.13 24.28
CA ALA A 81 18.15 11.09 24.24
C ALA A 81 18.67 11.70 22.93
N PRO A 82 19.71 12.55 22.96
CA PRO A 82 20.16 13.30 21.77
C PRO A 82 20.49 12.42 20.55
N ALA A 83 21.02 11.22 20.78
CA ALA A 83 21.32 10.25 19.73
C ALA A 83 20.05 9.70 19.07
N VAL A 84 19.04 9.35 19.87
CA VAL A 84 17.77 8.79 19.38
C VAL A 84 16.97 9.88 18.65
N ARG A 85 16.90 11.09 19.22
CA ARG A 85 16.29 12.26 18.57
C ARG A 85 16.92 12.56 17.21
N ARG A 86 18.26 12.55 17.12
CA ARG A 86 18.97 12.79 15.86
C ARG A 86 18.64 11.72 14.81
N GLN A 87 18.62 10.45 15.20
CA GLN A 87 18.27 9.34 14.30
C GLN A 87 16.80 9.40 13.87
N GLY A 88 15.89 9.70 14.79
CA GLY A 88 14.47 9.87 14.51
C GLY A 88 14.21 11.00 13.51
N LEU A 89 14.83 12.16 13.70
CA LEU A 89 14.75 13.27 12.75
C LEU A 89 15.37 12.93 11.39
N ALA A 90 16.49 12.20 11.37
CA ALA A 90 17.11 11.76 10.12
C ALA A 90 16.20 10.78 9.35
N LEU A 91 15.53 9.86 10.05
CA LEU A 91 14.55 8.95 9.46
C LEU A 91 13.35 9.72 8.89
N THR A 92 12.79 10.66 9.64
CA THR A 92 11.69 11.52 9.15
C THR A 92 12.10 12.31 7.91
N ALA A 93 13.32 12.86 7.90
CA ALA A 93 13.85 13.59 6.74
C ALA A 93 14.08 12.69 5.52
N ALA A 94 14.55 11.46 5.73
CA ALA A 94 14.69 10.48 4.66
C ALA A 94 13.33 10.13 4.04
N LEU A 95 12.33 9.82 4.88
CA LEU A 95 10.97 9.52 4.43
C LEU A 95 10.34 10.70 3.69
N SER A 96 10.55 11.93 4.15
CA SER A 96 10.02 13.12 3.48
C SER A 96 10.61 13.39 2.08
N ARG A 97 11.75 12.77 1.76
CA ARG A 97 12.42 12.92 0.44
C ARG A 97 12.00 11.84 -0.55
N GLU A 98 11.30 10.81 -0.09
CA GLU A 98 10.78 9.79 -1.00
C GLU A 98 9.72 10.39 -1.90
N LYS A 99 9.81 10.12 -3.22
CA LYS A 99 8.94 10.77 -4.23
C LYS A 99 7.45 10.50 -3.99
N ASP A 100 7.17 9.46 -3.24
CA ASP A 100 5.85 8.92 -3.00
C ASP A 100 5.31 9.24 -1.61
N VAL A 101 6.07 9.96 -0.78
CA VAL A 101 5.63 10.41 0.53
C VAL A 101 5.19 11.87 0.42
N ALA A 102 3.89 12.13 0.58
CA ALA A 102 3.37 13.50 0.61
C ALA A 102 3.86 14.27 1.85
N ARG A 103 4.00 13.58 2.97
CA ARG A 103 4.38 14.19 4.25
C ARG A 103 4.94 13.13 5.19
N ALA A 104 5.94 13.49 5.99
CA ALA A 104 6.41 12.68 7.11
C ALA A 104 6.48 13.54 8.37
N LEU A 105 5.93 13.02 9.47
CA LEU A 105 5.90 13.65 10.78
C LEU A 105 6.45 12.66 11.80
N SER A 106 6.97 13.17 12.90
CA SER A 106 7.48 12.34 13.99
C SER A 106 7.23 13.01 15.32
N TYR A 107 7.30 12.22 16.38
CA TYR A 107 7.34 12.71 17.76
C TYR A 107 8.26 13.94 17.90
N TRP A 108 9.50 13.86 17.39
CA TRP A 108 10.48 14.94 17.52
C TRP A 108 10.18 16.16 16.65
N SER A 109 9.64 15.98 15.44
CA SER A 109 9.32 17.12 14.54
C SER A 109 8.08 17.89 14.99
N LEU A 110 7.19 17.23 15.75
CA LEU A 110 5.97 17.82 16.30
C LEU A 110 6.16 18.46 17.69
N GLY A 111 7.40 18.54 18.18
CA GLY A 111 7.68 19.12 19.50
C GLY A 111 7.43 18.18 20.67
N SER A 112 7.61 16.87 20.48
CA SER A 112 7.52 15.84 21.52
C SER A 112 6.15 15.73 22.22
N PRO A 113 5.03 15.61 21.48
CA PRO A 113 3.71 15.50 22.09
C PRO A 113 3.55 14.17 22.85
N PRO A 114 3.03 14.16 24.10
CA PRO A 114 2.90 12.95 24.91
C PRO A 114 2.17 11.76 24.25
N PRO A 115 1.12 11.96 23.42
CA PRO A 115 0.42 10.85 22.77
C PRO A 115 1.26 10.03 21.78
N LEU A 116 2.37 10.58 21.26
CA LEU A 116 3.23 9.89 20.29
C LEU A 116 4.42 9.18 20.95
N GLN A 117 4.45 9.17 22.29
CA GLN A 117 5.45 8.50 23.10
C GLN A 117 4.77 7.35 23.88
N SER A 118 5.49 6.25 24.06
CA SER A 118 5.03 5.20 24.97
C SER A 118 5.02 5.69 26.42
N LYS A 119 4.14 5.12 27.25
CA LYS A 119 4.06 5.45 28.69
C LYS A 119 5.39 5.30 29.44
N ASN A 120 6.26 4.41 28.96
CA ASN A 120 7.59 4.15 29.54
C ASN A 120 8.72 5.00 28.89
N GLY A 121 8.41 5.88 27.94
CA GLY A 121 9.39 6.76 27.28
C GLY A 121 10.40 6.05 26.37
N ALA A 122 10.26 4.74 26.16
CA ALA A 122 11.20 3.94 25.37
C ALA A 122 10.89 3.93 23.86
N GLN A 123 9.67 4.31 23.47
CA GLN A 123 9.22 4.24 22.08
C GLN A 123 8.55 5.52 21.63
N ALA A 124 8.72 5.84 20.35
CA ALA A 124 8.14 7.03 19.71
C ALA A 124 7.67 6.70 18.30
N LEU A 125 6.62 7.39 17.86
CA LEU A 125 6.02 7.19 16.55
C LEU A 125 6.58 8.13 15.49
N VAL A 126 6.76 7.58 14.28
CA VAL A 126 6.98 8.32 13.03
C VAL A 126 5.81 7.98 12.10
N LEU A 127 5.13 9.00 11.61
CA LEU A 127 3.93 8.94 10.78
C LEU A 127 4.30 9.39 9.37
N ALA A 128 4.08 8.54 8.37
CA ALA A 128 4.29 8.88 6.98
C ALA A 128 2.97 8.76 6.19
N TYR A 129 2.82 9.68 5.24
CA TYR A 129 1.69 9.76 4.34
C TYR A 129 2.18 9.39 2.94
N ILE A 130 1.92 8.16 2.53
CA ILE A 130 2.25 7.70 1.17
C ILE A 130 1.13 8.14 0.23
N SER A 131 1.49 8.89 -0.80
CA SER A 131 0.60 9.30 -1.90
C SER A 131 0.37 8.13 -2.85
N GLY A 132 -0.89 7.84 -3.15
CA GLY A 132 -1.28 6.78 -4.08
C GLY A 132 -2.61 6.15 -3.72
N THR A 133 -3.08 5.22 -4.55
CA THR A 133 -4.21 4.33 -4.23
C THR A 133 -3.80 3.34 -3.12
N ASP A 134 -4.77 2.74 -2.44
CA ASP A 134 -4.53 1.74 -1.38
C ASP A 134 -3.55 0.62 -1.81
N ASP A 135 -3.61 0.25 -3.09
CA ASP A 135 -2.70 -0.73 -3.69
C ASP A 135 -1.25 -0.23 -3.75
N HIS A 136 -1.06 1.02 -4.17
CA HIS A 136 0.27 1.66 -4.19
C HIS A 136 0.82 1.81 -2.77
N VAL A 137 -0.03 2.12 -1.79
CA VAL A 137 0.40 2.26 -0.39
C VAL A 137 0.92 0.93 0.16
N ARG A 138 0.23 -0.19 -0.11
CA ARG A 138 0.66 -1.52 0.37
C ARG A 138 1.93 -2.02 -0.29
N GLU A 139 2.05 -1.88 -1.61
CA GLU A 139 3.25 -2.28 -2.36
C GLU A 139 4.49 -1.52 -1.84
N ARG A 140 4.35 -0.22 -1.62
CA ARG A 140 5.43 0.67 -1.14
C ARG A 140 5.80 0.44 0.32
N ALA A 141 4.81 0.22 1.18
CA ALA A 141 5.06 -0.14 2.58
C ALA A 141 5.87 -1.44 2.66
N GLY A 142 5.61 -2.40 1.76
CA GLY A 142 6.41 -3.61 1.62
C GLY A 142 7.86 -3.34 1.22
N GLU A 143 8.08 -2.49 0.21
CA GLU A 143 9.43 -2.14 -0.27
C GLU A 143 10.27 -1.40 0.78
N MET A 144 9.66 -0.47 1.54
CA MET A 144 10.36 0.30 2.59
C MET A 144 10.74 -0.51 3.83
N MET A 145 10.21 -1.73 3.99
CA MET A 145 10.47 -2.62 5.13
C MET A 145 11.57 -3.67 4.85
N THR A 146 12.01 -3.81 3.60
CA THR A 146 13.13 -4.68 3.16
C THR A 146 14.43 -3.89 3.05
#